data_AF-A0A4Y4G0Q1-F1
#
_entry.id   AF-A0A4Y4G0Q1-F1
#
_cell.length_a   1.000
_cell.length_b   1.000
_cell.length_c   1.000
_cell.angle_alpha   90.00
_cell.angle_beta   90.00
_cell.angle_gamma   90.00
#
_symmetry.space_group_name_H-M   'P 1'
#
loop_
_entity.id
_entity.type
_entity.pdbx_description
1 polymer ?
#
loop_
_entity_poly.entity_id
_entity_poly.type
_entity_poly.pdbx_seq_one_letter_code
_entity_poly.pdbx_strand_id
1 'polypeptide(L)'
;MRRLMRDTQPDLQKQGFVSVPQVGILEPIFDDAYSKKGLNAGANYANRTQNDPQGKQTPVMGQGNYGLASHNFDDGLTGFSGLQQHYKDDAPYLVDGQRHENKWLNGKPIYLANDKGIYKYKIAKQTVVTADDVSVLDPTQSAQVTIVTCLFPSTQYRIITTGYLTKTYTWEKAPSHVVRYFDLTKQPTNAHADWFNPGTEEGSNGDAGGTTH
;
A
#
# COMPACT_ATOMS: atom_id res chain seq x y z
N MET A 1 -10.00 -18.57 -0.25
CA MET A 1 -8.58 -18.16 -0.33
C MET A 1 -8.00 -18.22 -1.73
N ARG A 2 -8.10 -19.32 -2.49
CA ARG A 2 -7.62 -19.40 -3.91
C ARG A 2 -8.09 -18.24 -4.80
N ARG A 3 -9.28 -17.70 -4.54
CA ARG A 3 -9.80 -16.54 -5.27
C ARG A 3 -9.05 -15.26 -4.93
N LEU A 4 -8.81 -14.95 -3.66
CA LEU A 4 -8.10 -13.72 -3.23
C LEU A 4 -6.75 -13.57 -3.94
N MET A 5 -5.95 -14.63 -3.96
CA MET A 5 -4.61 -14.62 -4.57
C MET A 5 -4.59 -14.95 -6.07
N ARG A 6 -5.74 -14.90 -6.75
CA ARG A 6 -5.77 -15.14 -8.20
C ARG A 6 -5.08 -13.98 -8.91
N ASP A 7 -4.13 -14.26 -9.79
CA ASP A 7 -3.53 -13.23 -10.62
C ASP A 7 -4.58 -12.58 -11.53
N THR A 8 -4.62 -11.25 -11.51
CA THR A 8 -5.55 -10.43 -12.28
C THR A 8 -4.84 -9.60 -13.35
N GLN A 9 -3.51 -9.64 -13.37
CA GLN A 9 -2.67 -8.85 -14.25
C GLN A 9 -1.64 -9.76 -14.95
N PRO A 10 -1.61 -9.79 -16.29
CA PRO A 10 -0.61 -10.56 -17.02
C PRO A 10 0.81 -10.14 -16.62
N ASP A 11 1.73 -11.09 -16.45
CA ASP A 11 3.14 -10.91 -16.10
C ASP A 11 3.43 -10.10 -14.81
N LEU A 12 2.45 -9.96 -13.92
CA LEU A 12 2.64 -9.48 -12.55
C LEU A 12 2.23 -10.59 -11.58
N GLN A 13 3.01 -10.81 -10.53
CA GLN A 13 2.68 -11.79 -9.51
C GLN A 13 1.98 -11.12 -8.34
N LYS A 14 0.75 -11.55 -8.04
CA LYS A 14 0.02 -11.04 -6.88
C LYS A 14 0.63 -11.57 -5.58
N GLN A 15 0.96 -10.65 -4.67
CA GLN A 15 1.49 -10.92 -3.33
C GLN A 15 0.47 -10.74 -2.22
N GLY A 16 -0.62 -10.03 -2.49
CA GLY A 16 -1.73 -9.90 -1.56
C GLY A 16 -2.52 -8.63 -1.77
N PHE A 17 -2.99 -8.05 -0.66
CA PHE A 17 -3.70 -6.79 -0.61
C PHE A 17 -3.20 -5.93 0.55
N VAL A 18 -3.29 -4.62 0.37
CA VAL A 18 -3.13 -3.62 1.42
C VAL A 18 -4.48 -2.92 1.62
N SER A 19 -4.86 -2.70 2.88
CA SER A 19 -5.97 -1.83 3.22
C SER A 19 -5.59 -0.84 4.31
N VAL A 20 -5.97 0.42 4.11
CA VAL A 20 -5.94 1.50 5.12
C VAL A 20 -7.37 2.05 5.24
N PRO A 21 -8.24 1.39 6.02
CA PRO A 21 -9.68 1.67 5.98
C PRO A 21 -10.05 3.11 6.32
N GLN A 22 -9.26 3.76 7.19
CA GLN A 22 -9.50 5.13 7.64
C GLN A 22 -9.51 6.15 6.49
N VAL A 23 -8.85 5.82 5.38
CA VAL A 23 -8.68 6.69 4.20
C VAL A 23 -9.14 5.99 2.92
N GLY A 24 -9.96 4.94 3.03
CA GLY A 24 -10.59 4.29 1.88
C GLY A 24 -9.65 3.46 1.00
N ILE A 25 -8.43 3.15 1.44
CA ILE A 25 -7.47 2.39 0.63
C ILE A 25 -7.78 0.89 0.74
N LEU A 26 -7.89 0.25 -0.43
CA LEU A 26 -7.84 -1.18 -0.67
C LEU A 26 -7.21 -1.41 -2.06
N GLU A 27 -5.97 -1.90 -2.09
CA GLU A 27 -5.26 -2.18 -3.35
C GLU A 27 -4.71 -3.62 -3.38
N PRO A 28 -4.71 -4.28 -4.55
CA PRO A 28 -3.87 -5.45 -4.74
C PRO A 28 -2.39 -5.07 -4.61
N ILE A 29 -1.56 -6.01 -4.18
CA ILE A 29 -0.10 -5.87 -4.09
C ILE A 29 0.53 -6.78 -5.14
N PHE A 30 1.32 -6.21 -6.04
CA PHE A 30 2.12 -6.93 -7.03
C PHE A 30 3.63 -6.80 -6.76
N ASP A 31 4.46 -7.31 -7.67
CA ASP A 31 5.90 -7.52 -7.50
C ASP A 31 6.80 -6.52 -8.27
N ASP A 32 6.24 -5.46 -8.85
CA ASP A 32 6.97 -4.56 -9.76
C ASP A 32 6.74 -3.06 -9.48
N ALA A 33 7.19 -2.58 -8.33
CA ALA A 33 7.10 -1.16 -7.95
C ALA A 33 7.91 -0.19 -8.84
N TYR A 34 8.69 -0.71 -9.79
CA TYR A 34 9.68 0.06 -10.55
C TYR A 34 9.36 0.18 -12.03
N SER A 35 8.25 -0.38 -12.47
CA SER A 35 7.73 -0.20 -13.82
C SER A 35 6.42 0.57 -13.82
N LYS A 36 6.14 1.22 -14.96
CA LYS A 36 4.83 1.83 -15.20
C LYS A 36 3.71 0.80 -15.16
N LYS A 37 3.98 -0.43 -15.60
CA LYS A 37 2.98 -1.50 -15.63
C LYS A 37 2.56 -1.88 -14.22
N GLY A 38 3.52 -2.11 -13.33
CA GLY A 38 3.24 -2.45 -11.94
C GLY A 38 2.50 -1.33 -11.22
N LEU A 39 3.01 -0.09 -11.25
CA LEU A 39 2.37 1.04 -10.55
C LEU A 39 0.99 1.42 -11.11
N ASN A 40 0.70 1.11 -12.39
CA ASN A 40 -0.63 1.29 -12.97
C ASN A 40 -1.63 0.20 -12.56
N ALA A 41 -1.16 -0.94 -12.05
CA ALA A 41 -2.01 -2.06 -11.63
C ALA A 41 -2.50 -1.96 -10.17
N GLY A 42 -1.87 -1.11 -9.37
CA GLY A 42 -2.16 -0.92 -7.95
C GLY A 42 -0.88 -0.82 -7.11
N ALA A 43 -0.96 -1.24 -5.86
CA ALA A 43 0.21 -1.28 -4.99
C ALA A 43 1.18 -2.37 -5.42
N ASN A 44 2.47 -2.15 -5.14
CA ASN A 44 3.53 -3.11 -5.39
C ASN A 44 4.46 -3.15 -4.19
N TYR A 45 5.10 -4.28 -3.92
CA TYR A 45 6.18 -4.25 -2.95
C TYR A 45 7.38 -3.47 -3.50
N ALA A 46 7.98 -2.65 -2.64
CA ALA A 46 9.18 -1.89 -2.92
C ALA A 46 10.30 -2.40 -2.00
N ASN A 47 11.35 -2.97 -2.58
CA ASN A 47 12.39 -3.70 -1.85
C ASN A 47 13.83 -3.39 -2.32
N ARG A 48 14.02 -2.42 -3.22
CA ARG A 48 15.35 -1.91 -3.56
C ARG A 48 15.86 -1.07 -2.39
N THR A 49 16.96 -1.52 -1.81
CA THR A 49 17.63 -0.89 -0.67
C THR A 49 19.05 -0.49 -1.06
N GLN A 50 19.79 0.18 -0.15
CA GLN A 50 21.21 0.48 -0.43
C GLN A 50 22.05 -0.78 -0.61
N ASN A 51 21.72 -1.85 0.13
CA ASN A 51 22.47 -3.11 0.13
C ASN A 51 21.91 -4.17 -0.85
N ASP A 52 20.67 -3.98 -1.34
CA ASP A 52 20.05 -4.75 -2.41
C ASP A 52 19.43 -3.81 -3.45
N PRO A 53 20.25 -3.11 -4.26
CA PRO A 53 19.76 -2.11 -5.21
C PRO A 53 18.94 -2.71 -6.36
N GLN A 54 18.98 -4.03 -6.55
CA GLN A 54 18.16 -4.73 -7.53
C GLN A 54 16.86 -5.31 -6.93
N GLY A 55 16.71 -5.32 -5.61
CA GLY A 55 15.53 -5.87 -4.95
C GLY A 55 15.37 -7.37 -5.21
N LYS A 56 16.47 -8.14 -5.14
CA LYS A 56 16.45 -9.59 -5.38
C LYS A 56 15.71 -10.36 -4.30
N GLN A 57 15.59 -9.80 -3.10
CA GLN A 57 14.92 -10.46 -1.98
C GLN A 57 13.43 -10.11 -1.94
N THR A 58 12.56 -11.08 -2.22
CA THR A 58 11.12 -10.91 -2.07
C THR A 58 10.77 -10.68 -0.59
N PRO A 59 10.11 -9.55 -0.25
CA PRO A 59 9.76 -9.26 1.14
C PRO A 59 8.63 -10.18 1.63
N VAL A 60 8.61 -10.45 2.94
CA VAL A 60 7.63 -11.33 3.57
C VAL A 60 6.74 -10.52 4.51
N MET A 61 5.42 -10.56 4.31
CA MET A 61 4.47 -9.88 5.21
C MET A 61 4.68 -10.36 6.66
N GLY A 62 4.75 -9.40 7.59
CA GLY A 62 4.93 -9.66 9.01
C GLY A 62 6.38 -9.88 9.44
N GLN A 63 7.35 -9.69 8.54
CA GLN A 63 8.78 -9.79 8.83
C GLN A 63 9.53 -8.58 8.27
N GLY A 64 10.57 -8.14 8.99
CA GLY A 64 11.43 -7.05 8.56
C GLY A 64 10.66 -5.80 8.13
N ASN A 65 11.16 -5.11 7.11
CA ASN A 65 10.49 -3.96 6.51
C ASN A 65 9.77 -4.41 5.23
N TYR A 66 8.44 -4.42 5.25
CA TYR A 66 7.62 -4.68 4.07
C TYR A 66 7.29 -3.34 3.38
N GLY A 67 8.11 -2.96 2.40
CA GLY A 67 7.92 -1.75 1.61
C GLY A 67 6.81 -1.90 0.57
N LEU A 68 6.02 -0.85 0.39
CA LEU A 68 4.94 -0.75 -0.58
C LEU A 68 5.02 0.58 -1.34
N ALA A 69 4.70 0.57 -2.64
CA ALA A 69 4.55 1.78 -3.44
C ALA A 69 3.29 1.72 -4.32
N SER A 70 2.59 2.84 -4.40
CA SER A 70 1.49 3.11 -5.35
C SER A 70 1.45 4.61 -5.63
N HIS A 71 0.77 4.99 -6.71
CA HIS A 71 0.62 6.39 -7.11
C HIS A 71 -0.21 7.19 -6.09
N ASN A 72 0.07 8.50 -6.04
CA ASN A 72 -0.82 9.52 -5.49
C ASN A 72 -1.37 10.27 -6.70
N PHE A 73 -2.64 10.04 -7.01
CA PHE A 73 -3.34 10.51 -8.18
C PHE A 73 -3.93 11.89 -7.94
N ASP A 74 -4.15 12.63 -9.05
CA ASP A 74 -4.76 13.95 -9.02
C ASP A 74 -6.30 13.91 -8.83
N ASP A 75 -6.76 13.07 -7.90
CA ASP A 75 -8.16 12.95 -7.49
C ASP A 75 -8.33 12.81 -5.97
N GLY A 76 -7.24 12.62 -5.21
CA GLY A 76 -7.28 12.48 -3.76
C GLY A 76 -7.80 11.12 -3.26
N LEU A 77 -8.11 10.17 -4.15
CA LEU A 77 -8.83 8.93 -3.83
C LEU A 77 -8.13 7.66 -4.35
N THR A 78 -7.64 7.69 -5.58
CA THR A 78 -7.09 6.50 -6.26
C THR A 78 -5.69 6.18 -5.74
N GLY A 79 -5.31 4.90 -5.73
CA GLY A 79 -4.03 4.42 -5.22
C GLY A 79 -3.82 4.75 -3.75
N PHE A 80 -2.67 5.35 -3.45
CA PHE A 80 -2.32 5.82 -2.10
C PHE A 80 -2.65 7.30 -1.85
N SER A 81 -3.44 7.95 -2.71
CA SER A 81 -3.79 9.38 -2.56
C SER A 81 -4.36 9.73 -1.18
N GLY A 82 -5.19 8.85 -0.61
CA GLY A 82 -5.78 9.05 0.71
C GLY A 82 -4.77 9.14 1.86
N LEU A 83 -3.50 8.81 1.65
CA LEU A 83 -2.43 8.98 2.65
C LEU A 83 -1.93 10.43 2.76
N GLN A 84 -2.23 11.29 1.79
CA GLN A 84 -1.96 12.72 1.89
C GLN A 84 -3.11 13.43 2.59
N GLN A 85 -2.81 14.13 3.69
CA GLN A 85 -3.84 14.77 4.51
C GLN A 85 -4.69 15.80 3.75
N HIS A 86 -4.08 16.63 2.91
CA HIS A 86 -4.75 17.67 2.13
C HIS A 86 -4.47 17.47 0.64
N TYR A 87 -5.53 17.38 -0.16
CA TYR A 87 -5.41 17.21 -1.61
C TYR A 87 -4.86 18.47 -2.29
N LYS A 88 -3.86 18.30 -3.17
CA LYS A 88 -3.11 19.37 -3.88
C LYS A 88 -2.45 20.40 -2.96
N ASP A 89 -2.11 20.00 -1.75
CA ASP A 89 -1.45 20.85 -0.77
C ASP A 89 -0.30 20.10 -0.12
N ASP A 90 0.90 20.69 -0.19
CA ASP A 90 2.10 20.12 0.39
C ASP A 90 2.10 20.22 1.92
N ALA A 91 1.30 21.10 2.52
CA ALA A 91 1.15 21.16 3.97
C ALA A 91 0.31 19.96 4.50
N PRO A 92 0.60 19.46 5.70
CA PRO A 92 1.63 19.92 6.65
C PRO A 92 2.99 19.24 6.45
N TYR A 93 3.22 18.58 5.32
CA TYR A 93 4.41 17.75 5.07
C TYR A 93 5.63 18.61 4.70
N LEU A 94 5.41 19.66 3.93
CA LEU A 94 6.41 20.63 3.51
C LEU A 94 5.87 22.04 3.74
N VAL A 95 6.51 22.82 4.62
CA VAL A 95 6.12 24.20 4.94
C VAL A 95 7.36 25.08 4.79
N ASP A 96 7.28 26.11 3.95
CA ASP A 96 8.42 27.00 3.66
C ASP A 96 9.70 26.24 3.24
N GLY A 97 9.52 25.13 2.52
CA GLY A 97 10.62 24.25 2.06
C GLY A 97 11.20 23.33 3.14
N GLN A 98 10.69 23.40 4.38
CA GLN A 98 11.10 22.54 5.49
C GLN A 98 10.20 21.30 5.56
N ARG A 99 10.79 20.13 5.80
CA ARG A 99 10.07 18.85 5.92
C ARG A 99 9.59 18.67 7.35
N HIS A 100 8.35 18.23 7.51
CA HIS A 100 7.75 18.00 8.82
C HIS A 100 7.18 16.58 8.94
N GLU A 101 7.25 16.03 10.14
CA GLU A 101 6.53 14.82 10.49
C GLU A 101 5.05 15.13 10.66
N ASN A 102 4.19 14.30 10.08
CA ASN A 102 2.74 14.38 10.22
C ASN A 102 2.19 13.19 11.03
N LYS A 103 1.23 13.47 11.92
CA LYS A 103 0.69 12.53 12.91
C LYS A 103 -0.81 12.27 12.77
N TRP A 104 -1.49 12.81 11.75
CA TRP A 104 -2.95 12.70 11.62
C TRP A 104 -3.49 11.26 11.53
N LEU A 105 -2.68 10.32 11.01
CA LEU A 105 -3.00 8.88 10.96
C LEU A 105 -2.41 8.07 12.11
N ASN A 106 -1.79 8.70 13.12
CA ASN A 106 -1.16 7.96 14.21
C ASN A 106 -2.16 7.06 14.93
N GLY A 107 -1.76 5.81 15.12
CA GLY A 107 -2.57 4.79 15.75
C GLY A 107 -3.64 4.15 14.88
N LYS A 108 -3.85 4.64 13.65
CA LYS A 108 -4.78 4.03 12.70
C LYS A 108 -4.19 2.74 12.13
N PRO A 109 -5.03 1.76 11.77
CA PRO A 109 -4.56 0.46 11.34
C PRO A 109 -4.20 0.44 9.85
N ILE A 110 -3.18 -0.34 9.51
CA ILE A 110 -2.93 -0.86 8.16
C ILE A 110 -3.13 -2.37 8.23
N TYR A 111 -3.79 -2.96 7.24
CA TYR A 111 -3.93 -4.40 7.10
C TYR A 111 -3.27 -4.85 5.81
N LEU A 112 -2.33 -5.79 5.92
CA LEU A 112 -1.86 -6.57 4.77
C LEU A 112 -2.51 -7.94 4.82
N ALA A 113 -2.86 -8.51 3.68
CA ALA A 113 -3.43 -9.85 3.62
C ALA A 113 -2.93 -10.63 2.40
N ASN A 114 -2.71 -11.92 2.59
CA ASN A 114 -2.37 -12.88 1.53
C ASN A 114 -3.05 -14.24 1.81
N ASP A 115 -2.69 -15.30 1.08
CA ASP A 115 -3.21 -16.64 1.30
C ASP A 115 -2.98 -17.17 2.74
N LYS A 116 -1.89 -16.76 3.39
CA LYS A 116 -1.53 -17.22 4.74
C LYS A 116 -2.40 -16.59 5.83
N GLY A 117 -2.81 -15.33 5.67
CA GLY A 117 -3.60 -14.64 6.68
C GLY A 117 -3.58 -13.12 6.56
N ILE A 118 -3.89 -12.46 7.68
CA ILE A 118 -3.98 -11.00 7.79
C ILE A 118 -2.99 -10.49 8.83
N TYR A 119 -2.27 -9.44 8.48
CA TYR A 119 -1.24 -8.78 9.28
C TYR A 119 -1.68 -7.36 9.59
N LYS A 120 -1.96 -7.08 10.86
CA LYS A 120 -2.39 -5.77 11.33
C LYS A 120 -1.19 -4.98 11.85
N TYR A 121 -0.96 -3.83 11.23
CA TYR A 121 0.02 -2.84 11.66
C TYR A 121 -0.70 -1.62 12.26
N LYS A 122 0.02 -0.85 13.05
CA LYS A 122 -0.43 0.43 13.61
C LYS A 122 0.49 1.54 13.10
N ILE A 123 -0.07 2.55 12.44
CA ILE A 123 0.68 3.70 11.92
C ILE A 123 1.32 4.44 13.09
N ALA A 124 2.61 4.70 12.97
CA ALA A 124 3.40 5.41 13.98
C ALA A 124 3.65 6.87 13.60
N LYS A 125 3.88 7.15 12.30
CA LYS A 125 4.15 8.49 11.78
C LYS A 125 4.06 8.52 10.25
N GLN A 126 3.98 9.73 9.71
CA GLN A 126 4.32 10.02 8.33
C GLN A 126 5.46 11.03 8.25
N THR A 127 6.42 10.80 7.35
CA THR A 127 7.53 11.72 7.08
C THR A 127 7.66 11.99 5.59
N VAL A 128 8.45 12.99 5.21
CA VAL A 128 8.78 13.28 3.82
C VAL A 128 10.25 13.03 3.55
N VAL A 129 10.54 12.37 2.43
CA VAL A 129 11.90 12.21 1.89
C VAL A 129 11.93 12.61 0.42
N THR A 130 13.13 12.76 -0.14
CA THR A 130 13.30 12.95 -1.59
C THR A 130 13.06 11.64 -2.34
N ALA A 131 12.72 11.73 -3.62
CA ALA A 131 12.41 10.56 -4.45
C ALA A 131 13.54 9.52 -4.55
N ASP A 132 14.79 9.90 -4.28
CA ASP A 132 16.00 9.07 -4.33
C ASP A 132 16.40 8.44 -2.99
N ASP A 133 15.74 8.80 -1.89
CA ASP A 133 16.05 8.28 -0.57
C ASP A 133 15.48 6.87 -0.36
N VAL A 134 16.24 5.88 -0.82
CA VAL A 134 15.89 4.45 -0.69
C VAL A 134 16.14 3.89 0.71
N SER A 135 16.80 4.64 1.61
CA SER A 135 17.13 4.15 2.97
C SER A 135 15.88 3.85 3.81
N VAL A 136 14.75 4.47 3.47
CA VAL A 136 13.45 4.21 4.10
C VAL A 136 12.96 2.77 3.91
N LEU A 137 13.51 2.06 2.91
CA LEU A 137 13.19 0.66 2.61
C LEU A 137 14.18 -0.32 3.23
N ASP A 138 15.21 0.15 3.93
CA ASP A 138 16.22 -0.74 4.53
C ASP A 138 15.57 -1.74 5.51
N PRO A 139 16.13 -2.96 5.64
CA PRO A 139 15.58 -3.98 6.52
C PRO A 139 15.56 -3.54 7.98
N THR A 140 14.49 -3.90 8.69
CA THR A 140 14.34 -3.65 10.13
C THR A 140 14.35 -4.96 10.91
N GLN A 141 14.75 -4.91 12.19
CA GLN A 141 14.64 -6.08 13.08
C GLN A 141 13.18 -6.36 13.47
N SER A 142 12.42 -5.30 13.73
CA SER A 142 10.99 -5.41 14.04
C SER A 142 10.16 -5.37 12.77
N ALA A 143 9.05 -6.11 12.75
CA ALA A 143 8.13 -6.12 11.63
C ALA A 143 7.48 -4.73 11.43
N GLN A 144 7.78 -4.13 10.29
CA GLN A 144 7.40 -2.80 9.85
C GLN A 144 6.75 -2.88 8.47
N VAL A 145 5.78 -2.01 8.22
CA VAL A 145 5.30 -1.69 6.87
C VAL A 145 5.69 -0.25 6.54
N THR A 146 6.23 -0.04 5.35
CA THR A 146 6.60 1.29 4.84
C THR A 146 5.84 1.54 3.55
N ILE A 147 4.86 2.44 3.59
CA ILE A 147 4.09 2.81 2.41
C ILE A 147 4.65 4.10 1.82
N VAL A 148 5.03 4.05 0.55
CA VAL A 148 5.65 5.13 -0.21
C VAL A 148 4.68 5.64 -1.27
N THR A 149 4.44 6.93 -1.29
CA THR A 149 3.71 7.58 -2.39
C THR A 149 4.22 8.99 -2.64
N CYS A 150 3.90 9.59 -3.80
CA CYS A 150 4.30 10.97 -4.10
C CYS A 150 3.64 11.95 -3.12
N LEU A 151 4.35 13.03 -2.77
CA LEU A 151 3.69 14.25 -2.31
C LEU A 151 3.20 15.02 -3.54
N PHE A 152 1.97 15.49 -3.53
CA PHE A 152 1.38 16.24 -4.64
C PHE A 152 0.91 17.63 -4.19
N PRO A 153 1.32 18.73 -4.86
CA PRO A 153 1.95 18.78 -6.18
C PRO A 153 3.47 18.59 -6.21
N SER A 154 4.18 18.62 -5.08
CA SER A 154 5.66 18.52 -5.07
C SER A 154 6.18 17.08 -5.25
N THR A 155 6.04 16.55 -6.46
CA THR A 155 6.36 15.16 -6.84
C THR A 155 7.83 14.76 -6.78
N GLN A 156 8.75 15.69 -6.49
CA GLN A 156 10.14 15.40 -6.13
C GLN A 156 10.26 14.78 -4.73
N TYR A 157 9.20 14.85 -3.92
CA TYR A 157 9.12 14.28 -2.58
C TYR A 157 8.22 13.05 -2.51
N ARG A 158 8.42 12.26 -1.46
CA ARG A 158 7.62 11.08 -1.12
C ARG A 158 7.08 11.21 0.29
N ILE A 159 5.78 10.92 0.47
CA ILE A 159 5.19 10.66 1.78
C ILE A 159 5.54 9.22 2.14
N ILE A 160 6.14 9.05 3.31
CA ILE A 160 6.51 7.77 3.90
C ILE A 160 5.61 7.52 5.10
N THR A 161 4.71 6.55 4.99
CA THR A 161 3.86 6.11 6.10
C THR A 161 4.46 4.87 6.74
N THR A 162 4.88 4.97 8.00
CA THR A 162 5.48 3.86 8.74
C THR A 162 4.49 3.29 9.74
N GLY A 163 4.33 1.97 9.73
CA GLY A 163 3.54 1.25 10.73
C GLY A 163 4.25 0.02 11.27
N TYR A 164 3.95 -0.37 12.50
CA TYR A 164 4.55 -1.54 13.16
C TYR A 164 3.53 -2.63 13.39
N LEU A 165 3.94 -3.89 13.21
CA LEU A 165 3.07 -5.04 13.37
C LEU A 165 2.55 -5.10 14.81
N THR A 166 1.25 -5.29 14.96
CA THR A 166 0.58 -5.42 16.26
C THR A 166 -0.11 -6.75 16.44
N LYS A 167 -0.54 -7.38 15.33
CA LYS A 167 -1.23 -8.67 15.39
C LYS A 167 -1.21 -9.38 14.05
N THR A 168 -1.20 -10.71 14.09
CA THR A 168 -1.42 -11.58 12.94
C THR A 168 -2.67 -12.43 13.17
N TYR A 169 -3.35 -12.79 12.10
CA TYR A 169 -4.53 -13.65 12.11
C TYR A 169 -4.40 -14.69 11.01
N THR A 170 -4.80 -15.92 11.30
CA THR A 170 -5.30 -16.80 10.24
C THR A 170 -6.66 -16.26 9.79
N TRP A 171 -7.05 -16.51 8.54
CA TRP A 171 -8.37 -16.09 8.04
C TRP A 171 -9.54 -16.59 8.89
N GLU A 172 -9.49 -17.84 9.36
CA GLU A 172 -10.52 -18.44 10.21
C GLU A 172 -10.68 -17.73 11.57
N LYS A 173 -9.58 -17.19 12.11
CA LYS A 173 -9.54 -16.54 13.43
C LYS A 173 -9.61 -15.01 13.33
N ALA A 174 -9.63 -14.45 12.13
CA ALA A 174 -9.72 -13.02 11.93
C ALA A 174 -11.14 -12.54 12.28
N PRO A 175 -11.30 -11.39 12.96
CA PRO A 175 -12.61 -10.81 13.18
C PRO A 175 -13.32 -10.55 11.85
N SER A 176 -14.64 -10.80 11.79
CA SER A 176 -15.40 -10.68 10.54
C SER A 176 -15.34 -9.29 9.91
N HIS A 177 -15.20 -8.22 10.69
CA HIS A 177 -15.02 -6.87 10.15
C HIS A 177 -13.66 -6.66 9.48
N VAL A 178 -12.62 -7.39 9.91
CA VAL A 178 -11.29 -7.34 9.28
C VAL A 178 -11.29 -8.15 7.98
N VAL A 179 -11.91 -9.34 7.98
CA VAL A 179 -12.07 -10.16 6.77
C VAL A 179 -12.80 -9.38 5.68
N ARG A 180 -13.84 -8.62 6.06
CA ARG A 180 -14.64 -7.81 5.14
C ARG A 180 -13.86 -6.76 4.36
N TYR A 181 -12.72 -6.28 4.87
CA TYR A 181 -11.87 -5.37 4.08
C TYR A 181 -11.35 -6.02 2.79
N PHE A 182 -11.31 -7.35 2.72
CA PHE A 182 -10.82 -8.11 1.57
C PHE A 182 -11.94 -8.89 0.86
N ASP A 183 -13.20 -8.58 1.15
CA ASP A 183 -14.35 -9.14 0.44
C ASP A 183 -14.62 -8.36 -0.86
N LEU A 184 -13.86 -8.74 -1.89
CA LEU A 184 -13.96 -8.20 -3.24
C LEU A 184 -15.29 -8.54 -3.93
N THR A 185 -16.20 -9.31 -3.32
CA THR A 185 -17.57 -9.46 -3.86
C THR A 185 -18.49 -8.31 -3.45
N LYS A 186 -18.05 -7.47 -2.52
CA LYS A 186 -18.84 -6.38 -1.92
C LYS A 186 -18.28 -5.00 -2.18
N GLN A 187 -17.00 -4.89 -2.47
CA GLN A 187 -16.36 -3.62 -2.78
C GLN A 187 -15.31 -3.79 -3.87
N PRO A 188 -15.16 -2.80 -4.76
CA PRO A 188 -14.00 -2.72 -5.63
C PRO A 188 -12.76 -2.29 -4.82
N THR A 189 -11.58 -2.52 -5.40
CA THR A 189 -10.36 -1.83 -5.00
C THR A 189 -10.40 -0.36 -5.42
N ASN A 190 -9.38 0.42 -5.06
CA ASN A 190 -9.21 1.81 -5.50
C ASN A 190 -7.94 1.98 -6.35
N ALA A 191 -7.59 1.00 -7.18
CA ALA A 191 -6.34 0.97 -7.93
C ALA A 191 -6.40 1.77 -9.25
N HIS A 192 -7.58 1.96 -9.85
CA HIS A 192 -7.72 2.59 -11.16
C HIS A 192 -8.41 3.95 -11.13
N ALA A 193 -7.93 4.82 -12.01
CA ALA A 193 -8.54 6.08 -12.38
C ALA A 193 -8.75 6.08 -13.91
N ASP A 194 -10.01 6.24 -14.35
CA ASP A 194 -10.41 6.18 -15.77
C ASP A 194 -9.59 7.12 -16.68
N TRP A 195 -9.14 8.25 -16.15
CA TRP A 195 -8.40 9.27 -16.89
C TRP A 195 -6.88 9.00 -16.99
N PHE A 196 -6.33 8.07 -16.21
CA PHE A 196 -4.88 7.80 -16.16
C PHE A 196 -4.53 6.36 -16.49
N ASN A 197 -5.14 5.41 -15.78
CA ASN A 197 -4.93 3.97 -15.91
C ASN A 197 -6.29 3.27 -16.05
N PRO A 198 -7.00 3.52 -17.16
CA PRO A 198 -8.28 2.87 -17.42
C PRO A 198 -8.08 1.35 -17.44
N GLY A 199 -9.00 0.62 -16.82
CA GLY A 199 -8.89 -0.82 -16.67
C GLY A 199 -10.04 -1.40 -15.86
N THR A 200 -10.07 -2.73 -15.75
CA THR A 200 -11.04 -3.41 -14.91
C THR A 200 -10.56 -3.40 -13.46
N GLU A 201 -11.28 -2.67 -12.61
CA GLU A 201 -11.05 -2.67 -11.16
C GLU A 201 -11.25 -4.07 -10.57
N GLU A 202 -10.37 -4.47 -9.66
CA GLU A 202 -10.52 -5.74 -8.95
C GLU A 202 -11.62 -5.64 -7.89
N GLY A 203 -12.65 -6.47 -8.02
CA GLY A 203 -13.74 -6.55 -7.07
C GLY A 203 -15.08 -6.11 -7.65
N SER A 204 -16.09 -6.13 -6.78
CA SER A 204 -17.54 -6.28 -7.06
C SER A 204 -17.86 -6.98 -8.39
N ASN A 205 -17.07 -8.04 -8.60
CA ASN A 205 -17.21 -9.25 -9.39
C ASN A 205 -17.62 -9.20 -10.87
N GLY A 206 -17.04 -8.27 -11.63
CA GLY A 206 -16.89 -8.46 -13.08
C GLY A 206 -15.76 -9.43 -13.49
N ASP A 207 -14.62 -9.43 -12.78
CA ASP A 207 -13.56 -10.44 -13.00
C ASP A 207 -12.52 -10.49 -11.86
N ALA A 208 -12.91 -10.71 -10.60
CA ALA A 208 -11.89 -10.82 -9.55
C ALA A 208 -12.22 -11.73 -8.37
N GLY A 209 -11.14 -12.04 -7.65
CA GLY A 209 -11.07 -12.90 -6.50
C GLY A 209 -11.92 -12.49 -5.30
N GLY A 210 -11.55 -12.98 -4.11
CA GLY A 210 -12.23 -12.64 -2.85
C GLY A 210 -12.32 -13.79 -1.85
N THR A 211 -12.63 -13.47 -0.61
CA THR A 211 -13.00 -14.47 0.41
C THR A 211 -14.51 -14.62 0.45
N THR A 212 -15.04 -15.76 -0.02
CA THR A 212 -16.41 -16.15 0.35
C THR A 212 -16.39 -16.60 1.80
N HIS A 213 -17.27 -16.05 2.63
CA HIS A 213 -17.54 -16.57 3.96
C HIS A 213 -17.96 -18.05 3.90
#